data_AF-A0A2M8TDT9-F1
#
_entry.id   AF-A0A2M8TDT9-F1
#
_cell.length_a   1.000
_cell.length_b   1.000
_cell.length_c   1.000
_cell.angle_alpha   90.00
_cell.angle_beta   90.00
_cell.angle_gamma   90.00
#
_symmetry.space_group_name_H-M   'P 1'
#
loop_
_entity.id
_entity.type
_entity.pdbx_description
1 polymer ?
#
loop_
_entity_poly.entity_id
_entity_poly.type
_entity_poly.pdbx_seq_one_letter_code
_entity_poly.pdbx_strand_id
1 'polypeptide(L)'
;MNQDIKKMLKIVTICDILVAILVFAVLFININNYVISLIAVLGIFTAVLNFYLSTVTANFVLINKSSNKSLIVFSSIFRVVLVCAISIILYKIYKYYLIAYIGGYSAHFIALIIYGLLLKNNSGRE
;
A
#
# COMPACT_ATOMS: atom_id res chain seq x y z
N MET A 1 -4.72 -5.82 -18.58
CA MET A 1 -5.14 -6.15 -17.19
C MET A 1 -6.64 -6.35 -17.20
N ASN A 2 -7.13 -7.43 -16.59
CA ASN A 2 -8.57 -7.73 -16.55
C ASN A 2 -9.38 -6.56 -15.94
N GLN A 3 -10.61 -6.34 -16.40
CA GLN A 3 -11.48 -5.27 -15.91
C GLN A 3 -11.75 -5.39 -14.41
N ASP A 4 -11.87 -6.61 -13.88
CA ASP A 4 -12.08 -6.84 -12.44
C ASP A 4 -10.88 -6.40 -11.60
N ILE A 5 -9.66 -6.68 -12.08
CA ILE A 5 -8.42 -6.25 -11.42
C ILE A 5 -8.31 -4.72 -11.46
N LYS A 6 -8.71 -4.08 -12.57
CA LYS A 6 -8.73 -2.62 -12.68
C LYS A 6 -9.75 -2.00 -11.72
N LYS A 7 -10.93 -2.61 -11.57
CA LYS A 7 -11.95 -2.19 -10.60
C LYS A 7 -11.45 -2.35 -9.16
N MET A 8 -10.83 -3.48 -8.83
CA MET A 8 -10.21 -3.72 -7.53
C MET A 8 -9.19 -2.63 -7.19
N LEU A 9 -8.21 -2.40 -8.06
CA LEU A 9 -7.19 -1.37 -7.84
C LEU A 9 -7.80 0.02 -7.64
N LYS A 10 -8.83 0.38 -8.41
CA LYS A 10 -9.51 1.67 -8.26
C LYS A 10 -10.16 1.81 -6.89
N ILE A 11 -10.91 0.80 -6.44
CA ILE A 11 -11.64 0.86 -5.16
C ILE A 11 -10.65 0.86 -3.99
N VAL A 12 -9.66 -0.03 -4.00
CA VAL A 12 -8.60 -0.07 -2.96
C VAL A 12 -7.86 1.26 -2.89
N THR A 13 -7.50 1.86 -4.03
CA THR A 13 -6.84 3.18 -4.05
C THR A 13 -7.72 4.28 -3.44
N ILE A 14 -9.04 4.26 -3.68
CA ILE A 14 -9.97 5.22 -3.05
C ILE A 14 -10.00 5.00 -1.53
N CYS A 15 -10.08 3.74 -1.07
CA CYS A 15 -10.00 3.42 0.36
C CYS A 15 -8.67 3.89 0.96
N ASP A 16 -7.54 3.69 0.28
CA ASP A 16 -6.23 4.15 0.72
C ASP A 16 -6.16 5.68 0.83
N ILE A 17 -6.76 6.42 -0.11
CA ILE A 17 -6.83 7.89 -0.04
C ILE A 17 -7.62 8.32 1.21
N LEU A 18 -8.76 7.68 1.50
CA LEU A 18 -9.56 7.97 2.69
C LEU A 18 -8.79 7.64 3.98
N VAL A 19 -8.11 6.49 4.02
CA VAL A 19 -7.26 6.10 5.14
C VAL A 19 -6.09 7.08 5.31
N ALA A 20 -5.46 7.54 4.23
CA ALA A 20 -4.38 8.51 4.28
C ALA A 20 -4.83 9.85 4.85
N ILE A 21 -6.00 10.36 4.43
CA ILE A 21 -6.58 11.60 4.97
C ILE A 21 -6.85 11.44 6.47
N LEU A 22 -7.45 10.32 6.88
CA LEU A 22 -7.75 10.05 8.29
C LEU A 22 -6.48 9.94 9.14
N VAL A 23 -5.50 9.14 8.71
CA VAL A 23 -4.21 8.98 9.41
C VAL A 23 -3.48 10.31 9.52
N PHE A 24 -3.44 11.09 8.44
CA PHE A 24 -2.84 12.41 8.44
C PHE A 24 -3.51 13.34 9.46
N ALA A 25 -4.84 13.42 9.44
CA ALA A 25 -5.60 14.28 10.35
C ALA A 25 -5.39 13.89 11.82
N VAL A 26 -5.47 12.59 12.14
CA VAL A 26 -5.28 12.08 13.50
C VAL A 26 -3.87 12.39 14.01
N LEU A 27 -2.83 12.13 13.22
CA LEU A 27 -1.45 12.38 13.64
C LEU A 27 -1.16 13.88 13.75
N PHE A 28 -1.71 14.70 12.84
CA PHE A 28 -1.52 16.14 12.86
C PHE A 28 -2.11 16.76 14.13
N ILE A 29 -3.32 16.37 14.52
CA ILE A 29 -3.99 16.89 15.72
C ILE A 29 -3.27 16.45 17.01
N ASN A 30 -2.86 15.18 17.11
CA ASN A 30 -2.31 14.64 18.36
C ASN A 30 -0.84 14.99 18.60
N ILE A 31 -0.02 14.97 17.55
CA ILE A 31 1.45 15.13 17.67
C ILE A 31 1.86 16.57 17.33
N ASN A 32 0.99 17.33 16.65
CA ASN A 32 1.26 18.67 16.14
C ASN A 32 2.56 18.77 15.31
N ASN A 33 2.97 17.65 14.71
CA ASN A 33 4.17 17.56 13.88
C ASN A 33 3.77 17.12 12.47
N TYR A 34 3.65 18.12 11.60
CA TYR A 34 3.30 17.94 10.20
C TYR A 34 4.24 16.96 9.45
N VAL A 35 5.53 16.94 9.79
CA VAL A 35 6.52 16.09 9.11
C VAL A 35 6.25 14.61 9.41
N ILE A 36 5.90 14.28 10.66
CA ILE A 36 5.55 12.91 11.07
C ILE A 36 4.28 12.44 10.33
N SER A 37 3.26 13.29 10.24
CA SER A 37 2.04 12.97 9.50
C SER A 37 2.31 12.74 8.01
N LEU A 38 3.16 13.56 7.38
CA LEU A 38 3.56 13.35 5.98
C LEU A 38 4.32 12.04 5.78
N ILE A 39 5.20 11.67 6.71
CA ILE A 39 5.95 10.41 6.62
C ILE A 39 5.03 9.20 6.76
N ALA A 40 3.98 9.29 7.57
CA ALA A 40 2.95 8.25 7.61
C ALA A 40 2.20 8.12 6.27
N VAL A 41 1.84 9.25 5.64
CA VAL A 41 1.24 9.24 4.30
C VAL A 41 2.20 8.66 3.25
N LEU A 42 3.51 8.95 3.35
CA LEU A 42 4.52 8.33 2.50
C LEU A 42 4.58 6.81 2.67
N GLY A 43 4.39 6.31 3.90
CA GLY A 43 4.25 4.89 4.19
C GLY A 43 3.07 4.27 3.44
N ILE A 44 1.89 4.88 3.52
CA ILE A 44 0.68 4.45 2.79
C ILE A 44 0.95 4.46 1.28
N PHE A 45 1.51 5.55 0.75
CA PHE A 45 1.84 5.65 -0.67
C PHE A 45 2.79 4.54 -1.13
N THR A 46 3.79 4.20 -0.32
CA THR A 46 4.72 3.12 -0.62
C THR A 46 4.02 1.75 -0.60
N ALA A 47 3.08 1.54 0.32
CA ALA A 47 2.26 0.33 0.33
C ALA A 47 1.37 0.21 -0.91
N VAL A 48 0.73 1.31 -1.34
CA VAL A 48 -0.06 1.38 -2.59
C VAL A 48 0.79 1.01 -3.80
N LEU A 49 2.00 1.58 -3.92
CA LEU A 49 2.93 1.23 -5.00
C LEU A 49 3.32 -0.25 -4.94
N ASN A 50 3.62 -0.77 -3.75
CA ASN A 50 3.95 -2.19 -3.59
C ASN A 50 2.78 -3.09 -4.01
N PHE A 51 1.55 -2.74 -3.63
CA PHE A 51 0.34 -3.47 -4.01
C PHE A 51 0.08 -3.41 -5.53
N TYR A 52 0.28 -2.25 -6.14
CA TYR A 52 0.12 -2.06 -7.59
C TYR A 52 1.12 -2.94 -8.36
N LEU A 53 2.41 -2.87 -8.01
CA LEU A 53 3.45 -3.68 -8.62
C LEU A 53 3.20 -5.19 -8.40
N SER A 54 2.72 -5.58 -7.21
CA SER A 54 2.29 -6.97 -6.92
C SER A 54 1.22 -7.42 -7.89
N THR A 55 0.19 -6.59 -8.06
CA THR A 55 -0.99 -6.90 -8.87
C THR A 55 -0.64 -6.98 -10.35
N VAL A 56 0.16 -6.05 -10.85
CA VAL A 56 0.64 -6.05 -12.24
C VAL A 56 1.50 -7.29 -12.50
N THR A 57 2.43 -7.61 -11.60
CA THR A 57 3.28 -8.81 -11.71
C THR A 57 2.42 -10.08 -11.73
N ALA A 58 1.47 -10.20 -10.81
CA ALA A 58 0.55 -11.34 -10.73
C ALA A 58 -0.30 -11.47 -12.01
N ASN A 59 -0.89 -10.37 -12.48
CA ASN A 59 -1.70 -10.35 -13.71
C ASN A 59 -0.87 -10.75 -14.94
N PHE A 60 0.39 -10.31 -15.04
CA PHE A 60 1.27 -10.68 -16.14
C PHE A 60 1.57 -12.18 -16.16
N VAL A 61 1.87 -12.76 -15.00
CA VAL A 61 2.15 -14.21 -14.85
C VAL A 61 0.93 -15.05 -15.20
N LEU A 62 -0.25 -14.64 -14.71
CA LEU A 62 -1.50 -15.36 -14.95
C LEU A 62 -1.92 -15.33 -16.42
N ILE A 63 -1.77 -14.20 -17.11
CA ILE A 63 -2.16 -14.07 -18.52
C ILE A 63 -1.19 -14.80 -19.45
N ASN A 64 0.13 -14.61 -19.27
CA ASN A 64 1.09 -15.15 -20.23
C ASN A 64 1.41 -16.64 -20.01
N LYS A 65 0.85 -17.30 -18.97
CA LYS A 65 1.24 -18.66 -18.52
C LYS A 65 2.77 -18.85 -18.43
N SER A 66 3.49 -17.74 -18.37
CA SER A 66 4.93 -17.70 -18.50
C SER A 66 5.50 -18.06 -17.13
N SER A 67 6.17 -19.21 -17.08
CA SER A 67 6.93 -19.68 -15.91
C SER A 67 8.23 -18.86 -15.71
N ASN A 68 8.21 -17.55 -15.99
CA ASN A 68 9.33 -16.66 -15.72
C ASN A 68 9.38 -16.36 -14.20
N LYS A 69 9.61 -17.42 -13.42
CA LYS A 69 9.80 -17.40 -11.97
C LYS A 69 10.84 -16.35 -11.56
N SER A 70 11.88 -16.17 -12.38
CA SER A 70 12.90 -15.15 -12.18
C SER A 70 12.32 -13.74 -12.15
N LEU A 71 11.39 -13.39 -13.05
CA LEU A 71 10.79 -12.05 -13.10
C LEU A 71 9.95 -11.76 -11.84
N ILE A 72 9.26 -12.79 -11.32
CA ILE A 72 8.49 -12.69 -10.07
C ILE A 72 9.43 -12.45 -8.88
N VAL A 73 10.51 -13.21 -8.80
CA VAL A 73 11.51 -13.10 -7.74
C VAL A 73 12.20 -11.74 -7.79
N PHE A 74 12.65 -11.28 -8.97
CA PHE A 74 13.24 -9.96 -9.14
C PHE A 74 12.28 -8.83 -8.77
N SER A 75 11.02 -8.89 -9.19
CA SER A 75 9.98 -7.92 -8.81
C SER A 75 9.77 -7.90 -7.29
N SER A 76 9.75 -9.08 -6.65
CA SER A 76 9.61 -9.16 -5.19
C SER A 76 10.81 -8.57 -4.45
N ILE A 77 12.03 -8.93 -4.86
CA ILE A 77 13.27 -8.41 -4.26
C ILE A 77 13.33 -6.89 -4.42
N PHE A 78 13.03 -6.37 -5.61
CA PHE A 78 13.02 -4.93 -5.87
C PHE A 78 12.11 -4.18 -4.91
N ARG A 79 10.90 -4.68 -4.66
CA ARG A 79 9.92 -4.05 -3.77
C ARG A 79 10.39 -4.06 -2.31
N VAL A 80 11.00 -5.16 -1.86
CA VAL A 80 11.59 -5.25 -0.51
C VAL A 80 12.75 -4.27 -0.38
N VAL A 81 13.67 -4.23 -1.35
CA VAL A 81 14.80 -3.31 -1.35
C VAL A 81 14.32 -1.85 -1.31
N LEU A 82 13.27 -1.50 -2.06
CA LEU A 82 12.69 -0.16 -2.06
C LEU A 82 12.15 0.22 -0.68
N VAL A 83 11.35 -0.63 -0.05
CA VAL A 83 10.78 -0.39 1.29
C VAL A 83 11.89 -0.29 2.34
N CYS A 84 12.89 -1.17 2.28
CA CYS A 84 14.04 -1.16 3.19
C CYS A 84 14.91 0.10 3.01
N ALA A 85 15.17 0.52 1.77
CA ALA A 85 15.96 1.72 1.49
C ALA A 85 15.32 2.97 2.11
N ILE A 86 14.01 3.17 1.90
CA ILE A 86 13.27 4.27 2.51
C ILE A 86 13.34 4.20 4.04
N SER A 87 13.14 3.01 4.61
CA SER A 87 13.17 2.78 6.05
C SER A 87 14.53 3.14 6.68
N ILE A 88 15.64 2.73 6.04
CA ILE A 88 17.00 3.01 6.50
C ILE A 88 17.28 4.52 6.47
N ILE A 89 16.86 5.21 5.41
CA ILE A 89 17.02 6.67 5.28
C ILE A 89 16.26 7.38 6.41
N LEU A 90 15.00 7.01 6.65
CA LEU A 90 14.18 7.62 7.69
C LEU A 90 14.73 7.35 9.10
N TYR A 91 15.24 6.14 9.35
CA TYR A 91 15.86 5.79 10.64
C TYR A 91 17.09 6.63 10.96
N LYS A 92 17.91 6.95 9.95
CA LYS A 92 19.10 7.81 10.12
C LYS A 92 18.77 9.25 10.45
N ILE A 93 17.61 9.75 9.98
CA ILE A 93 17.17 11.12 10.25
C ILE A 93 16.58 11.20 11.66
N TYR A 94 15.53 10.41 11.94
CA TYR A 94 14.87 10.41 13.24
C TYR A 94 14.11 9.10 13.46
N LYS A 95 14.34 8.42 14.59
CA LYS A 95 13.77 7.09 14.85
C LYS A 95 12.24 7.06 14.80
N TYR A 96 11.58 8.16 15.21
CA TYR A 96 10.11 8.25 15.16
C TYR A 96 9.56 8.33 13.73
N TYR A 97 10.37 8.76 12.76
CA TYR A 97 9.99 8.76 11.35
C TYR A 97 9.86 7.34 10.80
N LEU A 98 10.73 6.43 11.24
CA LEU A 98 10.61 5.02 10.91
C LEU A 98 9.28 4.44 11.43
N ILE A 99 8.91 4.76 12.67
CA ILE A 99 7.66 4.29 13.28
C ILE A 99 6.45 4.82 12.51
N ALA A 100 6.44 6.11 12.19
CA ALA A 100 5.37 6.72 11.41
C ALA A 100 5.24 6.11 10.02
N TYR A 101 6.37 5.87 9.35
CA TYR A 101 6.41 5.22 8.04
C TYR A 101 5.88 3.79 8.08
N ILE A 102 6.32 2.96 9.04
CA ILE A 102 5.85 1.58 9.21
C ILE A 102 4.35 1.57 9.56
N GLY A 103 3.91 2.48 10.43
CA GLY A 103 2.51 2.64 10.81
C GLY A 103 1.64 2.98 9.59
N GLY A 104 2.07 3.95 8.79
CA GLY A 104 1.42 4.30 7.54
C GLY A 104 1.41 3.15 6.53
N TYR A 105 2.54 2.49 6.33
CA TYR A 105 2.62 1.32 5.44
C TYR A 105 1.65 0.21 5.85
N SER A 106 1.48 -0.01 7.16
CA SER A 106 0.55 -0.99 7.70
C SER A 106 -0.91 -0.55 7.59
N ALA A 107 -1.20 0.76 7.57
CA ALA A 107 -2.56 1.27 7.44
C ALA A 107 -3.22 0.88 6.09
N HIS A 108 -2.42 0.59 5.05
CA HIS A 108 -2.93 0.01 3.79
C HIS A 108 -3.75 -1.27 4.01
N PHE A 109 -3.43 -2.09 5.02
CA PHE A 109 -4.21 -3.29 5.32
C PHE A 109 -5.65 -2.96 5.75
N ILE A 110 -5.87 -1.80 6.36
CA ILE A 110 -7.21 -1.32 6.72
C ILE A 110 -8.02 -1.07 5.44
N ALA A 111 -7.42 -0.44 4.43
CA ALA A 111 -8.07 -0.21 3.14
C ALA A 111 -8.45 -1.54 2.45
N LEU A 112 -7.57 -2.54 2.50
CA LEU A 112 -7.85 -3.89 1.98
C LEU A 112 -9.00 -4.59 2.74
N ILE A 113 -9.05 -4.47 4.06
CA ILE A 113 -10.15 -5.03 4.87
C ILE A 113 -11.48 -4.36 4.50
N ILE A 114 -11.50 -3.02 4.41
CA ILE A 114 -12.70 -2.26 4.00
C ILE A 114 -13.17 -2.72 2.61
N TYR A 115 -12.24 -2.86 1.66
CA TYR A 115 -12.54 -3.38 0.33
C TYR A 115 -13.17 -4.78 0.37
N GLY A 116 -12.60 -5.70 1.15
CA GLY A 116 -13.13 -7.05 1.31
C GLY A 116 -14.55 -7.08 1.90
N LEU A 117 -14.84 -6.18 2.84
CA LEU A 117 -16.18 -6.02 3.42
C LEU A 117 -17.19 -5.45 2.40
N LEU A 118 -16.77 -4.49 1.58
CA LEU A 118 -17.60 -3.91 0.51
C LEU A 118 -17.98 -4.95 -0.55
N LEU A 119 -17.04 -5.82 -0.92
CA LEU A 119 -17.29 -6.95 -1.82
C LEU A 119 -18.35 -7.90 -1.26
N LYS A 120 -18.19 -8.34 0.01
CA LYS A 120 -19.15 -9.24 0.67
C LYS A 120 -20.57 -8.69 0.67
N ASN A 121 -20.73 -7.38 0.91
CA ASN A 121 -22.03 -6.73 0.95
C ASN A 121 -22.71 -6.62 -0.44
N ASN A 122 -21.93 -6.53 -1.50
CA ASN A 122 -22.45 -6.51 -2.87
C ASN A 122 -22.83 -7.91 -3.36
N SER A 123 -22.09 -8.95 -2.98
CA SER A 123 -22.44 -10.35 -3.33
C SER A 123 -23.61 -10.92 -2.53
N GLY A 124 -24.01 -10.30 -1.41
CA GLY A 124 -25.22 -10.66 -0.65
C GLY A 124 -26.49 -9.91 -1.07
N ARG A 125 -26.42 -9.11 -2.13
CA ARG A 125 -27.54 -8.31 -2.69
C ARG A 125 -28.00 -8.79 -4.07
N GLU A 126 -27.42 -9.87 -4.58
CA GLU A 126 -27.88 -10.61 -5.77
C GLU A 126 -28.59 -11.90 -5.33
#